data_AF-A0A6G8DF40-F1
#
_entry.id   AF-A0A6G8DF40-F1
#
_cell.length_a   1.000
_cell.length_b   1.000
_cell.length_c   1.000
_cell.angle_alpha   90.00
_cell.angle_beta   90.00
_cell.angle_gamma   90.00
#
_symmetry.space_group_name_H-M   'P 1'
#
loop_
_entity.id
_entity.type
_entity.pdbx_description
1 polymer ?
#
loop_
_entity_poly.entity_id
_entity_poly.type
_entity_poly.pdbx_seq_one_letter_code
_entity_poly.pdbx_strand_id
1 'polypeptide(L)'
;MGRWIRHLEALTQVVSGMGTSREAQADSVAEQETVDDADAIETGAAPDTPADSIEQALIQGMEVKLGDLQPTRHGWLYRGNPVMVYAVDVAMVEDVQVRREFFQRIHLTSCCGALEDPAQVVWIGTARDALAAPGLDTAPHACEYCLAKVNHRGFRSLGPRDRSRVAGALSFHWHVNQYADEYFPASETTFWGPGKPVQPLRRIAPDAADSGTCGFCSWQVPPGQDWFVPVERGLVLGLSLDACVLCAQQQAMGVLTLADTSALDASQARCTALAERLPSAEPEEPRSWSWVRRQLPLAWHPLCEQLERRLSAPDLFHHFAGYEGVAVLAWPEHRRGIVATEEDRAKLPEGWDFWTMRSVLESLG
;
A
#
# COMPACT_ATOMS: atom_id res chain seq x y z
N MET A 1 12.95 -7.13 24.72
CA MET A 1 13.78 -6.27 23.83
C MET A 1 15.17 -6.85 23.48
N GLY A 2 15.88 -7.59 24.35
CA GLY A 2 17.26 -8.07 24.06
C GLY A 2 17.42 -9.36 23.22
N ARG A 3 16.33 -10.03 22.83
CA ARG A 3 16.39 -11.29 22.05
C ARG A 3 16.48 -11.05 20.53
N TRP A 4 15.92 -9.94 20.03
CA TRP A 4 15.90 -9.62 18.60
C TRP A 4 17.11 -8.81 18.12
N ILE A 5 17.73 -7.95 18.93
CA ILE A 5 19.02 -7.31 18.57
C ILE A 5 20.06 -8.39 18.25
N ARG A 6 20.11 -9.47 19.05
CA ARG A 6 20.95 -10.64 18.78
C ARG A 6 20.49 -11.49 17.57
N HIS A 7 19.22 -11.43 17.16
CA HIS A 7 18.71 -12.15 15.98
C HIS A 7 18.91 -11.36 14.67
N LEU A 8 18.86 -10.02 14.73
CA LEU A 8 19.23 -9.14 13.64
C LEU A 8 20.73 -9.17 13.42
N GLU A 9 21.53 -9.20 14.49
CA GLU A 9 22.98 -9.46 14.44
C GLU A 9 23.27 -10.86 13.89
N ALA A 10 22.50 -11.90 14.24
CA ALA A 10 22.65 -13.23 13.61
C ALA A 10 22.26 -13.25 12.12
N LEU A 11 21.29 -12.44 11.71
CA LEU A 11 20.90 -12.25 10.30
C LEU A 11 21.93 -11.42 9.51
N THR A 12 22.62 -10.46 10.14
CA THR A 12 23.60 -9.58 9.48
C THR A 12 25.06 -10.07 9.57
N GLN A 13 25.46 -10.75 10.65
CA GLN A 13 26.83 -11.29 10.83
C GLN A 13 27.16 -12.43 9.88
N VAL A 14 26.17 -13.20 9.43
CA VAL A 14 26.40 -14.27 8.42
C VAL A 14 26.52 -13.69 7.01
N VAL A 15 25.90 -12.54 6.73
CA VAL A 15 25.93 -11.87 5.41
C VAL A 15 27.20 -11.05 5.19
N SER A 16 27.83 -10.53 6.26
CA SER A 16 29.13 -9.82 6.15
C SER A 16 30.34 -10.75 5.92
N GLY A 17 30.13 -12.06 5.80
CA GLY A 17 31.17 -13.05 5.52
C GLY A 17 31.45 -13.33 4.04
N MET A 18 30.76 -12.66 3.10
CA MET A 18 30.91 -12.95 1.66
C MET A 18 31.24 -11.68 0.85
N GLY A 19 32.53 -11.54 0.55
CA GLY A 19 33.04 -11.08 -0.75
C GLY A 19 32.66 -9.67 -1.20
N THR A 20 33.39 -8.66 -0.71
CA THR A 20 33.59 -7.42 -1.44
C THR A 20 34.42 -7.68 -2.70
N SER A 21 33.82 -7.55 -3.88
CA SER A 21 34.54 -7.25 -5.12
C SER A 21 34.21 -5.82 -5.53
N ARG A 22 35.23 -4.97 -5.41
CA ARG A 22 35.29 -3.57 -5.79
C ARG A 22 35.83 -3.48 -7.22
N GLU A 23 35.48 -2.37 -7.89
CA GLU A 23 35.95 -1.82 -9.20
C GLU A 23 34.88 -1.87 -10.30
N ALA A 24 34.63 -0.84 -11.12
CA ALA A 24 35.13 0.54 -11.20
C ALA A 24 34.20 1.39 -12.10
N GLN A 25 34.33 2.71 -11.98
CA GLN A 25 33.73 3.82 -12.75
C GLN A 25 33.82 3.72 -14.28
N ALA A 26 32.85 4.35 -14.98
CA ALA A 26 33.12 5.29 -16.08
C ALA A 26 31.90 6.21 -16.36
N ASP A 27 32.22 7.47 -16.71
CA ASP A 27 31.37 8.64 -16.99
C ASP A 27 30.59 8.62 -18.32
N SER A 28 29.53 9.47 -18.40
CA SER A 28 29.22 10.50 -19.46
C SER A 28 27.70 10.81 -19.47
N VAL A 29 27.21 12.02 -19.14
CA VAL A 29 27.09 13.33 -19.86
C VAL A 29 26.09 13.36 -21.03
N ALA A 30 24.97 14.09 -20.81
CA ALA A 30 24.06 14.86 -21.72
C ALA A 30 23.42 14.12 -22.93
N GLU A 31 22.20 14.40 -23.44
CA GLU A 31 21.51 15.67 -23.73
C GLU A 31 19.96 15.52 -23.72
N GLN A 32 19.28 16.66 -23.66
CA GLN A 32 17.84 16.85 -23.87
C GLN A 32 17.41 16.62 -25.32
N GLU A 33 16.17 16.19 -25.53
CA GLU A 33 15.36 16.69 -26.66
C GLU A 33 13.86 16.64 -26.34
N THR A 34 13.21 17.77 -26.62
CA THR A 34 11.78 18.08 -26.51
C THR A 34 11.05 17.69 -27.78
N VAL A 35 9.84 17.12 -27.69
CA VAL A 35 8.81 17.23 -28.73
C VAL A 35 7.43 17.33 -28.07
N ASP A 36 6.85 18.52 -28.14
CA ASP A 36 5.40 18.73 -28.11
C ASP A 36 4.81 18.16 -29.42
N ASP A 37 3.74 17.37 -29.35
CA ASP A 37 2.55 17.74 -30.11
C ASP A 37 1.27 17.10 -29.54
N ALA A 38 0.22 17.89 -29.66
CA ALA A 38 -1.08 17.72 -29.04
C ALA A 38 -1.95 16.68 -29.75
N ASP A 39 -2.68 15.89 -28.97
CA ASP A 39 -4.02 15.47 -29.38
C ASP A 39 -4.95 15.50 -28.16
N ALA A 40 -5.81 16.51 -28.16
CA ALA A 40 -6.81 16.75 -27.13
C ALA A 40 -7.97 15.77 -27.32
N ILE A 41 -7.97 14.70 -26.54
CA ILE A 41 -9.16 13.86 -26.37
C ILE A 41 -10.06 14.56 -25.34
N GLU A 42 -11.20 15.06 -25.82
CA GLU A 42 -12.31 15.56 -25.00
C GLU A 42 -12.71 14.50 -23.97
N THR A 43 -12.25 14.66 -22.73
CA THR A 43 -12.79 13.95 -21.59
C THR A 43 -14.22 14.42 -21.36
N GLY A 44 -15.17 13.52 -21.61
CA GLY A 44 -16.59 13.72 -21.31
C GLY A 44 -16.77 14.26 -19.90
N ALA A 45 -17.55 15.34 -19.80
CA ALA A 45 -17.88 16.03 -18.57
C ALA A 45 -18.37 15.04 -17.50
N ALA A 46 -17.69 15.02 -16.36
CA ALA A 46 -18.20 14.40 -15.15
C ALA A 46 -19.51 15.10 -14.76
N PRO A 47 -20.52 14.37 -14.26
CA PRO A 47 -21.78 14.99 -13.84
C PRO A 47 -21.50 16.01 -12.72
N ASP A 48 -21.98 17.24 -12.92
CA ASP A 48 -21.93 18.35 -11.97
C ASP A 48 -22.44 17.88 -10.60
N THR A 49 -21.51 17.60 -9.69
CA THR A 49 -21.84 17.23 -8.33
C THR A 49 -22.10 18.54 -7.59
N PRO A 50 -23.31 18.78 -7.03
CA PRO A 50 -23.63 20.03 -6.37
C PRO A 50 -22.62 20.33 -5.25
N ALA A 51 -22.23 21.60 -5.13
CA ALA A 51 -21.24 22.10 -4.18
C ALA A 51 -21.58 21.81 -2.70
N ASP A 52 -22.82 21.43 -2.40
CA ASP A 52 -23.33 21.09 -1.07
C ASP A 52 -23.32 19.58 -0.74
N SER A 53 -22.69 18.76 -1.58
CA SER A 53 -22.61 17.31 -1.34
C SER A 53 -21.57 16.95 -0.26
N ILE A 54 -21.84 15.89 0.52
CA ILE A 54 -20.90 15.37 1.53
C ILE A 54 -19.58 14.95 0.86
N GLU A 55 -19.67 14.47 -0.36
CA GLU A 55 -18.55 14.10 -1.22
C GLU A 55 -17.60 15.29 -1.45
N GLN A 56 -18.13 16.45 -1.84
CA GLN A 56 -17.35 17.65 -2.03
C GLN A 56 -16.76 18.17 -0.71
N ALA A 57 -17.54 18.10 0.38
CA ALA A 57 -17.08 18.47 1.72
C ALA A 57 -15.93 17.56 2.19
N LEU A 58 -15.94 16.26 1.86
CA LEU A 58 -14.85 15.35 2.17
C LEU A 58 -13.61 15.55 1.30
N ILE A 59 -13.74 16.17 0.12
CA ILE A 59 -12.58 16.56 -0.71
C ILE A 59 -11.95 17.83 -0.15
N GLN A 60 -12.77 18.87 0.07
CA GLN A 60 -12.31 20.19 0.48
C GLN A 60 -11.95 20.28 1.96
N GLY A 61 -12.55 19.44 2.79
CA GLY A 61 -12.47 19.58 4.23
C GLY A 61 -13.81 19.89 4.88
N MET A 62 -14.10 19.20 5.99
CA MET A 62 -15.23 19.54 6.84
C MET A 62 -14.91 19.40 8.32
N GLU A 63 -15.55 20.21 9.13
CA GLU A 63 -15.44 20.18 10.59
C GLU A 63 -16.36 19.10 11.19
N VAL A 64 -15.82 18.29 12.10
CA VAL A 64 -16.52 17.24 12.84
C VAL A 64 -15.98 17.16 14.27
N LYS A 65 -16.64 16.37 15.13
CA LYS A 65 -16.04 15.98 16.42
C LYS A 65 -15.22 14.72 16.24
N LEU A 66 -14.11 14.62 16.98
CA LEU A 66 -13.27 13.43 16.95
C LEU A 66 -14.04 12.15 17.32
N GLY A 67 -15.02 12.25 18.23
CA GLY A 67 -15.90 11.14 18.60
C GLY A 67 -16.83 10.65 17.48
N ASP A 68 -16.98 11.40 16.38
CA ASP A 68 -17.73 10.95 15.20
C ASP A 68 -16.88 10.04 14.30
N LEU A 69 -15.57 9.93 14.57
CA LEU A 69 -14.64 9.09 13.84
C LEU A 69 -14.50 7.73 14.51
N GLN A 70 -14.49 6.69 13.69
CA GLN A 70 -14.08 5.36 14.12
C GLN A 70 -12.56 5.22 13.94
N PRO A 71 -11.78 5.01 15.02
CA PRO A 71 -10.34 4.79 14.91
C PRO A 71 -10.03 3.38 14.38
N THR A 72 -8.95 3.27 13.59
CA THR A 72 -8.33 2.01 13.17
C THR A 72 -6.87 2.00 13.64
N ARG A 73 -6.11 0.91 13.42
CA ARG A 73 -4.68 0.90 13.81
C ARG A 73 -3.84 1.88 12.99
N HIS A 74 -4.28 2.15 11.76
CA HIS A 74 -3.56 2.94 10.78
C HIS A 74 -4.28 4.24 10.40
N GLY A 75 -5.49 4.50 10.92
CA GLY A 75 -6.39 5.45 10.29
C GLY A 75 -7.57 5.93 11.12
N TRP A 76 -8.40 6.71 10.43
CA TRP A 76 -9.72 7.14 10.87
C TRP A 76 -10.75 6.83 9.78
N LEU A 77 -11.95 6.47 10.21
CA LEU A 77 -13.11 6.28 9.36
C LEU A 77 -14.20 7.28 9.76
N TYR A 78 -14.73 8.01 8.79
CA TYR A 78 -15.94 8.80 8.95
C TYR A 78 -17.06 8.19 8.11
N ARG A 79 -18.10 7.66 8.77
CA ARG A 79 -19.23 6.96 8.12
C ARG A 79 -18.77 5.89 7.12
N GLY A 80 -17.73 5.14 7.48
CA GLY A 80 -17.15 4.08 6.65
C GLY A 80 -16.17 4.55 5.57
N ASN A 81 -15.86 5.84 5.47
CA ASN A 81 -14.88 6.38 4.52
C ASN A 81 -13.55 6.68 5.21
N PRO A 82 -12.40 6.25 4.65
CA PRO A 82 -11.09 6.66 5.13
C PRO A 82 -10.93 8.19 5.09
N VAL A 83 -10.51 8.78 6.19
CA VAL A 83 -10.25 10.23 6.28
C VAL A 83 -8.94 10.55 6.99
N MET A 84 -8.35 11.68 6.60
CA MET A 84 -7.27 12.35 7.31
C MET A 84 -7.87 13.32 8.32
N VAL A 85 -7.24 13.45 9.48
CA VAL A 85 -7.56 14.50 10.48
C VAL A 85 -6.54 15.63 10.35
N TYR A 86 -6.98 16.89 10.36
CA TYR A 86 -6.09 18.07 10.29
C TYR A 86 -6.74 19.29 10.95
N ALA A 87 -6.03 20.44 10.94
CA ALA A 87 -6.50 21.70 11.51
C ALA A 87 -7.02 21.55 12.95
N VAL A 88 -6.28 20.77 13.74
CA VAL A 88 -6.66 20.46 15.13
C VAL A 88 -6.15 21.58 16.03
N ASP A 89 -7.09 22.30 16.62
CA ASP A 89 -6.76 23.39 17.53
C ASP A 89 -6.63 22.87 18.97
N VAL A 90 -5.40 22.90 19.51
CA VAL A 90 -5.09 22.42 20.86
C VAL A 90 -4.94 23.61 21.80
N ALA A 91 -6.07 24.10 22.31
CA ALA A 91 -6.13 25.29 23.15
C ALA A 91 -5.28 25.21 24.44
N MET A 92 -4.96 23.99 24.91
CA MET A 92 -4.12 23.75 26.09
C MET A 92 -2.62 23.99 25.83
N VAL A 93 -2.19 24.14 24.58
CA VAL A 93 -0.81 24.47 24.23
C VAL A 93 -0.65 25.98 24.26
N GLU A 94 0.07 26.49 25.27
CA GLU A 94 0.32 27.93 25.47
C GLU A 94 1.29 28.51 24.43
N ASP A 95 2.22 27.69 23.91
CA ASP A 95 3.16 28.11 22.87
C ASP A 95 2.43 28.25 21.52
N VAL A 96 2.28 29.50 21.07
CA VAL A 96 1.60 29.85 19.82
C VAL A 96 2.26 29.23 18.59
N GLN A 97 3.59 29.09 18.57
CA GLN A 97 4.29 28.50 17.42
C GLN A 97 4.03 26.99 17.36
N VAL A 98 4.12 26.31 18.50
CA VAL A 98 3.83 24.87 18.57
C VAL A 98 2.37 24.58 18.22
N ARG A 99 1.45 25.41 18.71
CA ARG A 99 0.01 25.31 18.39
C ARG A 99 -0.25 25.52 16.90
N ARG A 100 0.39 26.53 16.27
CA ARG A 100 0.28 26.78 14.83
C ARG A 100 0.85 25.62 14.01
N GLU A 101 2.01 25.09 14.40
CA GLU A 101 2.62 23.95 13.72
C GLU A 101 1.73 22.71 13.82
N PHE A 102 1.14 22.45 14.99
CA PHE A 102 0.21 21.34 15.18
C PHE A 102 -1.04 21.48 14.29
N PHE A 103 -1.60 22.69 14.20
CA PHE A 103 -2.74 23.00 13.35
C PHE A 103 -2.46 22.71 11.86
N GLN A 104 -1.23 22.90 11.39
CA GLN A 104 -0.82 22.67 10.01
C GLN A 104 -0.49 21.21 9.67
N ARG A 105 -0.73 20.27 10.60
CA ARG A 105 -0.39 18.86 10.42
C ARG A 105 -1.59 17.98 10.07
N ILE A 106 -1.31 16.96 9.27
CA ILE A 106 -2.19 15.82 9.00
C ILE A 106 -1.89 14.71 9.99
N HIS A 107 -2.92 14.23 10.68
CA HIS A 107 -2.88 13.14 11.63
C HIS A 107 -3.58 11.91 11.06
N LEU A 108 -2.81 10.83 10.89
CA LEU A 108 -3.32 9.54 10.39
C LEU A 108 -3.92 8.68 11.51
N THR A 109 -3.52 8.90 12.76
CA THR A 109 -3.97 8.12 13.92
C THR A 109 -3.86 9.02 15.17
N SER A 110 -4.51 8.62 16.27
CA SER A 110 -4.31 9.27 17.57
C SER A 110 -2.85 9.14 18.02
N CYS A 111 -2.04 10.21 17.90
CA CYS A 111 -0.62 10.20 18.25
C CYS A 111 -0.27 10.96 19.54
N CYS A 112 -1.23 11.68 20.11
CA CYS A 112 -1.09 12.47 21.33
C CYS A 112 -2.46 12.67 21.99
N GLY A 113 -2.46 13.13 23.25
CA GLY A 113 -3.69 13.32 24.03
C GLY A 113 -4.70 14.29 23.41
N ALA A 114 -4.27 15.24 22.56
CA ALA A 114 -5.18 16.12 21.82
C ALA A 114 -6.08 15.36 20.82
N LEU A 115 -5.67 14.15 20.43
CA LEU A 115 -6.41 13.26 19.53
C LEU A 115 -7.01 12.07 20.30
N GLU A 116 -7.26 12.25 21.60
CA GLU A 116 -7.91 11.24 22.46
C GLU A 116 -9.22 11.76 23.06
N ASP A 117 -9.46 13.07 23.05
CA ASP A 117 -10.72 13.67 23.52
C ASP A 117 -11.82 13.59 22.45
N PRO A 118 -12.91 12.82 22.67
CA PRO A 118 -14.01 12.72 21.71
C PRO A 118 -14.73 14.05 21.44
N ALA A 119 -14.64 15.03 22.35
CA ALA A 119 -15.24 16.34 22.20
C ALA A 119 -14.38 17.31 21.35
N GLN A 120 -13.11 16.96 21.09
CA GLN A 120 -12.21 17.76 20.27
C GLN A 120 -12.81 17.99 18.89
N VAL A 121 -12.91 19.26 18.49
CA VAL A 121 -13.30 19.64 17.14
C VAL A 121 -12.08 19.50 16.23
N VAL A 122 -12.27 18.84 15.10
CA VAL A 122 -11.23 18.56 14.11
C VAL A 122 -11.76 18.76 12.71
N TRP A 123 -10.86 19.02 11.76
CA TRP A 123 -11.21 18.96 10.34
C TRP A 123 -10.83 17.60 9.77
N ILE A 124 -11.67 17.10 8.87
CA ILE A 124 -11.43 15.86 8.15
C ILE A 124 -11.50 16.05 6.64
N GLY A 125 -10.74 15.26 5.90
CA GLY A 125 -10.81 15.24 4.44
C GLY A 125 -10.06 14.06 3.83
N THR A 126 -10.14 13.94 2.52
CA THR A 126 -9.65 12.78 1.76
C THR A 126 -8.61 13.12 0.70
N ALA A 127 -8.52 14.40 0.31
CA ALA A 127 -7.61 14.87 -0.74
C ALA A 127 -6.69 15.96 -0.18
N ARG A 128 -5.45 15.58 0.19
CA ARG A 128 -4.46 16.46 0.85
C ARG A 128 -4.31 17.83 0.18
N ASP A 129 -4.22 17.85 -1.14
CA ASP A 129 -3.95 19.07 -1.91
C ASP A 129 -5.18 19.97 -2.07
N ALA A 130 -6.37 19.48 -1.72
CA ALA A 130 -7.62 20.23 -1.75
C ALA A 130 -8.09 20.67 -0.34
N LEU A 131 -7.38 20.28 0.71
CA LEU A 131 -7.78 20.57 2.10
C LEU A 131 -7.76 22.07 2.39
N ALA A 132 -8.85 22.56 2.95
CA ALA A 132 -9.04 23.91 3.41
C ALA A 132 -9.60 23.91 4.84
N ALA A 133 -9.17 24.86 5.65
CA ALA A 133 -9.75 25.18 6.95
C ALA A 133 -9.45 26.65 7.29
N PRO A 134 -10.27 27.32 8.11
CA PRO A 134 -9.98 28.68 8.58
C PRO A 134 -8.59 28.74 9.26
N GLY A 135 -7.71 29.61 8.76
CA GLY A 135 -6.33 29.74 9.28
C GLY A 135 -5.32 28.73 8.71
N LEU A 136 -5.71 27.89 7.75
CA LEU A 136 -4.80 27.02 7.02
C LEU A 136 -4.27 27.76 5.78
N ASP A 137 -3.05 28.29 5.90
CA ASP A 137 -2.43 29.14 4.86
C ASP A 137 -1.80 28.34 3.70
N THR A 138 -1.46 27.07 3.94
CA THR A 138 -0.75 26.19 3.02
C THR A 138 -1.26 24.76 3.13
N ALA A 139 -0.98 23.94 2.11
CA ALA A 139 -1.30 22.50 2.17
C ALA A 139 -0.65 21.87 3.41
N PRO A 140 -1.43 21.15 4.24
CA PRO A 140 -0.93 20.63 5.49
C PRO A 140 0.08 19.50 5.24
N HIS A 141 1.01 19.33 6.17
CA HIS A 141 2.09 18.35 6.08
C HIS A 141 1.86 17.19 7.05
N ALA A 142 2.43 16.03 6.74
CA ALA A 142 2.22 14.84 7.57
C ALA A 142 2.80 15.01 8.98
N CYS A 143 2.04 14.62 10.01
CA CYS A 143 2.55 14.53 11.37
C CYS A 143 3.57 13.40 11.48
N GLU A 144 4.84 13.72 11.74
CA GLU A 144 5.91 12.72 11.88
C GLU A 144 5.64 11.71 13.00
N TYR A 145 4.95 12.12 14.07
CA TYR A 145 4.55 11.21 15.15
C TYR A 145 3.52 10.18 14.66
N CYS A 146 2.56 10.58 13.82
CA CYS A 146 1.64 9.63 13.19
C CYS A 146 2.39 8.68 12.25
N LEU A 147 3.27 9.20 11.40
CA LEU A 147 4.07 8.39 10.47
C LEU A 147 4.94 7.37 11.21
N ALA A 148 5.56 7.80 12.32
CA ALA A 148 6.28 6.90 13.21
C ALA A 148 5.34 5.88 13.85
N LYS A 149 4.21 6.30 14.44
CA LYS A 149 3.27 5.40 15.13
C LYS A 149 2.76 4.29 14.22
N VAL A 150 2.33 4.62 13.00
CA VAL A 150 1.85 3.65 11.99
C VAL A 150 2.97 3.01 11.17
N ASN A 151 4.23 3.35 11.47
CA ASN A 151 5.45 2.93 10.76
C ASN A 151 5.35 3.05 9.21
N HIS A 152 4.76 4.15 8.73
CA HIS A 152 4.52 4.37 7.30
C HIS A 152 5.83 4.28 6.50
N ARG A 153 5.95 3.34 5.55
CA ARG A 153 7.18 3.09 4.76
C ARG A 153 8.43 2.87 5.62
N GLY A 154 8.27 2.26 6.78
CA GLY A 154 9.37 2.01 7.73
C GLY A 154 9.90 3.27 8.42
N PHE A 155 9.06 4.32 8.57
CA PHE A 155 9.44 5.65 9.06
C PHE A 155 10.32 5.64 10.31
N ARG A 156 10.05 4.73 11.26
CA ARG A 156 10.81 4.64 12.53
C ARG A 156 12.29 4.40 12.31
N SER A 157 12.63 3.59 11.30
CA SER A 157 14.00 3.20 10.96
C SER A 157 14.75 4.19 10.07
N LEU A 158 14.07 5.23 9.56
CA LEU A 158 14.66 6.19 8.63
C LEU A 158 15.54 7.23 9.35
N GLY A 159 16.62 7.65 8.69
CA GLY A 159 17.41 8.82 9.09
C GLY A 159 16.68 10.14 8.79
N PRO A 160 17.14 11.28 9.34
CA PRO A 160 16.44 12.56 9.24
C PRO A 160 16.08 13.01 7.81
N ARG A 161 17.02 12.89 6.86
CA ARG A 161 16.78 13.26 5.46
C ARG A 161 15.66 12.45 4.81
N ASP A 162 15.64 11.14 5.06
CA ASP A 162 14.63 10.24 4.50
C ASP A 162 13.27 10.43 5.16
N ARG A 163 13.23 10.75 6.47
CA ARG A 163 11.99 11.12 7.17
C ARG A 163 11.33 12.33 6.54
N SER A 164 12.06 13.42 6.31
CA SER A 164 11.51 14.62 5.67
C SER A 164 11.00 14.32 4.26
N ARG A 165 11.72 13.49 3.49
CA ARG A 165 11.27 13.06 2.15
C ARG A 165 9.96 12.26 2.21
N VAL A 166 9.86 11.28 3.10
CA VAL A 166 8.65 10.45 3.26
C VAL A 166 7.47 11.28 3.77
N ALA A 167 7.70 12.19 4.72
CA ALA A 167 6.67 13.06 5.24
C ALA A 167 6.14 14.05 4.18
N GLY A 168 7.04 14.65 3.40
CA GLY A 168 6.67 15.56 2.32
C GLY A 168 5.91 14.87 1.18
N ALA A 169 6.26 13.62 0.89
CA ALA A 169 5.66 12.80 -0.16
C ALA A 169 4.49 11.92 0.31
N LEU A 170 3.87 12.21 1.46
CA LEU A 170 2.70 11.46 1.93
C LEU A 170 1.60 11.50 0.86
N SER A 171 1.25 10.32 0.35
CA SER A 171 0.03 10.06 -0.41
C SER A 171 -0.95 9.32 0.47
N PHE A 172 -2.08 9.96 0.80
CA PHE A 172 -3.11 9.35 1.64
C PHE A 172 -3.78 8.17 0.95
N HIS A 173 -4.06 8.29 -0.35
CA HIS A 173 -4.58 7.19 -1.17
C HIS A 173 -3.65 5.96 -1.10
N TRP A 174 -2.34 6.16 -1.28
CA TRP A 174 -1.38 5.07 -1.18
C TRP A 174 -1.35 4.48 0.23
N HIS A 175 -1.38 5.32 1.26
CA HIS A 175 -1.45 4.87 2.65
C HIS A 175 -2.68 3.96 2.89
N VAL A 176 -3.87 4.40 2.49
CA VAL A 176 -5.12 3.62 2.63
C VAL A 176 -5.02 2.30 1.85
N ASN A 177 -4.45 2.30 0.65
CA ASN A 177 -4.29 1.10 -0.18
C ASN A 177 -3.39 0.04 0.48
N GLN A 178 -2.30 0.46 1.12
CA GLN A 178 -1.37 -0.44 1.80
C GLN A 178 -1.96 -1.08 3.07
N TYR A 179 -2.92 -0.41 3.71
CA TYR A 179 -3.57 -0.88 4.92
C TYR A 179 -5.07 -1.11 4.70
N ALA A 180 -5.45 -1.55 3.50
CA ALA A 180 -6.84 -1.71 3.08
C ALA A 180 -7.67 -2.53 4.08
N ASP A 181 -7.10 -3.60 4.64
CA ASP A 181 -7.74 -4.50 5.60
C ASP A 181 -8.17 -3.81 6.90
N GLU A 182 -7.58 -2.65 7.22
CA GLU A 182 -7.95 -1.83 8.38
C GLU A 182 -9.12 -0.89 8.09
N TYR A 183 -9.32 -0.52 6.83
CA TYR A 183 -10.33 0.46 6.41
C TYR A 183 -11.57 -0.17 5.82
N PHE A 184 -11.46 -1.35 5.21
CA PHE A 184 -12.50 -1.97 4.43
C PHE A 184 -12.76 -3.41 4.87
N PRO A 185 -14.00 -3.91 4.74
CA PRO A 185 -14.31 -5.31 5.05
C PRO A 185 -13.53 -6.28 4.16
N ALA A 186 -12.79 -7.20 4.78
CA ALA A 186 -11.97 -8.22 4.12
C ALA A 186 -12.75 -9.20 3.22
N SER A 187 -14.07 -9.31 3.44
CA SER A 187 -14.95 -10.25 2.75
C SER A 187 -15.46 -9.76 1.39
N GLU A 188 -15.25 -8.49 1.03
CA GLU A 188 -15.82 -7.90 -0.17
C GLU A 188 -14.77 -7.17 -1.00
N THR A 189 -14.79 -7.36 -2.32
CA THR A 189 -14.04 -6.52 -3.25
C THR A 189 -14.72 -5.15 -3.33
N THR A 190 -14.05 -4.10 -2.83
CA THR A 190 -14.58 -2.74 -2.83
C THR A 190 -13.67 -1.76 -3.56
N PHE A 191 -14.27 -0.67 -4.03
CA PHE A 191 -13.57 0.46 -4.60
C PHE A 191 -13.88 1.72 -3.80
N TRP A 192 -12.84 2.48 -3.48
CA TRP A 192 -12.95 3.78 -2.85
C TRP A 192 -12.09 4.80 -3.57
N GLY A 193 -12.62 5.99 -3.82
CA GLY A 193 -11.85 7.14 -4.30
C GLY A 193 -12.00 8.31 -3.34
N PRO A 194 -11.06 9.29 -3.34
CA PRO A 194 -11.22 10.51 -2.55
C PRO A 194 -12.57 11.18 -2.82
N GLY A 195 -13.26 11.57 -1.75
CA GLY A 195 -14.60 12.15 -1.81
C GLY A 195 -15.73 11.20 -2.19
N LYS A 196 -15.46 9.95 -2.57
CA LYS A 196 -16.50 9.01 -3.02
C LYS A 196 -16.87 8.03 -1.90
N PRO A 197 -18.14 7.61 -1.80
CA PRO A 197 -18.51 6.52 -0.91
C PRO A 197 -17.82 5.22 -1.36
N VAL A 198 -17.59 4.31 -0.40
CA VAL A 198 -17.11 2.95 -0.68
C VAL A 198 -18.16 2.19 -1.50
N GLN A 199 -17.75 1.61 -2.63
CA GLN A 199 -18.63 0.89 -3.55
C GLN A 199 -18.22 -0.58 -3.67
N PRO A 200 -19.12 -1.55 -3.40
CA PRO A 200 -18.87 -2.95 -3.73
C PRO A 200 -18.75 -3.15 -5.24
N LEU A 201 -17.69 -3.81 -5.71
CA LEU A 201 -17.44 -3.99 -7.15
C LEU A 201 -18.55 -4.82 -7.84
N ARG A 202 -19.21 -5.73 -7.11
CA ARG A 202 -20.36 -6.49 -7.61
C ARG A 202 -21.54 -5.60 -8.04
N ARG A 203 -21.66 -4.39 -7.48
CA ARG A 203 -22.73 -3.44 -7.84
C ARG A 203 -22.43 -2.63 -9.11
N ILE A 204 -21.27 -2.84 -9.74
CA ILE A 204 -20.78 -2.06 -10.90
C ILE A 204 -21.08 -2.74 -12.27
N ALA A 205 -21.91 -3.81 -12.32
CA ALA A 205 -22.43 -4.50 -13.54
C ALA A 205 -21.39 -5.29 -14.41
N PRO A 206 -21.84 -6.15 -15.37
CA PRO A 206 -22.71 -7.33 -15.26
C PRO A 206 -21.92 -8.66 -15.08
N ASP A 207 -22.65 -9.79 -14.94
CA ASP A 207 -22.20 -11.13 -14.47
C ASP A 207 -21.25 -11.95 -15.37
N ALA A 208 -20.65 -11.42 -16.45
CA ALA A 208 -19.79 -12.25 -17.30
C ALA A 208 -18.67 -11.49 -18.02
N ALA A 209 -17.44 -11.86 -17.64
CA ALA A 209 -16.26 -11.93 -18.49
C ALA A 209 -15.24 -12.78 -17.73
N ASP A 210 -15.38 -14.09 -17.81
CA ASP A 210 -14.74 -15.02 -16.89
C ASP A 210 -13.23 -15.22 -17.16
N SER A 211 -12.72 -14.70 -18.29
CA SER A 211 -11.32 -14.82 -18.71
C SER A 211 -10.95 -13.77 -19.74
N GLY A 212 -9.67 -13.44 -19.81
CA GLY A 212 -9.10 -12.59 -20.84
C GLY A 212 -7.60 -12.40 -20.65
N THR A 213 -6.97 -11.61 -21.52
CA THR A 213 -5.53 -11.28 -21.38
C THR A 213 -5.40 -9.90 -20.77
N CYS A 214 -4.65 -9.80 -19.66
CA CYS A 214 -4.37 -8.51 -19.06
C CYS A 214 -3.50 -7.66 -19.99
N GLY A 215 -3.97 -6.48 -20.39
CA GLY A 215 -3.26 -5.53 -21.23
C GLY A 215 -1.99 -4.92 -20.60
N PHE A 216 -1.83 -5.03 -19.27
CA PHE A 216 -0.66 -4.50 -18.55
C PHE A 216 0.47 -5.52 -18.37
N CYS A 217 0.15 -6.80 -18.18
CA CYS A 217 1.15 -7.85 -17.88
C CYS A 217 1.09 -9.06 -18.80
N SER A 218 0.18 -9.08 -19.77
CA SER A 218 -0.03 -10.17 -20.74
C SER A 218 -0.33 -11.53 -20.11
N TRP A 219 -0.73 -11.56 -18.84
CA TRP A 219 -1.22 -12.76 -18.18
C TRP A 219 -2.58 -13.13 -18.76
N GLN A 220 -2.70 -14.37 -19.23
CA GLN A 220 -3.97 -14.98 -19.63
C GLN A 220 -4.68 -15.45 -18.36
N VAL A 221 -5.68 -14.68 -17.92
CA VAL A 221 -6.43 -14.98 -16.71
C VAL A 221 -7.31 -16.22 -16.95
N PRO A 222 -7.22 -17.27 -16.11
CA PRO A 222 -8.00 -18.49 -16.29
C PRO A 222 -9.51 -18.24 -16.22
N PRO A 223 -10.31 -18.97 -17.01
CA PRO A 223 -11.77 -18.91 -16.94
C PRO A 223 -12.32 -19.37 -15.58
N GLY A 224 -13.41 -18.75 -15.15
CA GLY A 224 -14.14 -19.10 -13.93
C GLY A 224 -13.55 -18.50 -12.65
N GLN A 225 -12.58 -17.58 -12.79
CA GLN A 225 -11.99 -16.83 -11.68
C GLN A 225 -12.44 -15.37 -11.74
N ASP A 226 -12.73 -14.77 -10.59
CA ASP A 226 -13.06 -13.34 -10.44
C ASP A 226 -11.83 -12.42 -10.58
N TRP A 227 -10.81 -12.84 -11.34
CA TRP A 227 -9.51 -12.20 -11.44
C TRP A 227 -9.34 -11.36 -12.71
N PHE A 228 -10.33 -11.36 -13.60
CA PHE A 228 -10.32 -10.56 -14.82
C PHE A 228 -11.22 -9.35 -14.68
N VAL A 229 -10.67 -8.18 -15.02
CA VAL A 229 -11.35 -6.89 -15.02
C VAL A 229 -11.32 -6.36 -16.46
N PRO A 230 -12.36 -6.62 -17.25
CA PRO A 230 -12.55 -5.99 -18.57
C PRO A 230 -12.51 -4.47 -18.47
N VAL A 231 -12.04 -3.81 -19.52
CA VAL A 231 -11.95 -2.34 -19.59
C VAL A 231 -13.30 -1.69 -19.31
N GLU A 232 -14.41 -2.25 -19.80
CA GLU A 232 -15.76 -1.72 -19.58
C GLU A 232 -16.12 -1.69 -18.08
N ARG A 233 -15.67 -2.70 -17.32
CA ARG A 233 -15.80 -2.73 -15.84
C ARG A 233 -14.75 -1.84 -15.17
N GLY A 234 -13.56 -1.75 -15.78
CA GLY A 234 -12.41 -0.98 -15.31
C GLY A 234 -12.56 0.54 -15.43
N LEU A 235 -13.49 1.05 -16.24
CA LEU A 235 -13.71 2.51 -16.39
C LEU A 235 -14.02 3.20 -15.05
N VAL A 236 -14.79 2.56 -14.17
CA VAL A 236 -15.11 3.11 -12.84
C VAL A 236 -13.86 3.17 -11.93
N LEU A 237 -12.91 2.27 -12.17
CA LEU A 237 -11.61 2.23 -11.51
C LEU A 237 -10.60 3.20 -12.16
N GLY A 238 -10.95 3.83 -13.29
CA GLY A 238 -10.04 4.67 -14.09
C GLY A 238 -9.07 3.88 -14.96
N LEU A 239 -9.38 2.62 -15.29
CA LEU A 239 -8.55 1.79 -16.17
C LEU A 239 -8.89 2.05 -17.64
N SER A 240 -7.85 2.07 -18.48
CA SER A 240 -7.96 2.24 -19.94
C SER A 240 -7.81 0.93 -20.73
N LEU A 241 -7.50 -0.16 -20.05
CA LEU A 241 -7.23 -1.48 -20.64
C LEU A 241 -7.82 -2.59 -19.77
N ASP A 242 -8.06 -3.74 -20.39
CA ASP A 242 -8.31 -4.98 -19.68
C ASP A 242 -7.20 -5.27 -18.68
N ALA A 243 -7.56 -5.62 -17.45
CA ALA A 243 -6.61 -5.84 -16.38
C ALA A 243 -6.86 -7.17 -15.69
N CYS A 244 -5.81 -7.84 -15.26
CA CYS A 244 -5.95 -8.78 -14.16
C CYS A 244 -6.16 -7.99 -12.86
N VAL A 245 -6.79 -8.62 -11.88
CA VAL A 245 -7.17 -8.01 -10.60
C VAL A 245 -5.98 -7.37 -9.86
N LEU A 246 -4.78 -7.92 -10.02
CA LEU A 246 -3.54 -7.40 -9.43
C LEU A 246 -3.07 -6.12 -10.13
N CYS A 247 -3.09 -6.10 -11.47
CA CYS A 247 -2.78 -4.89 -12.23
C CYS A 247 -3.86 -3.83 -12.02
N ALA A 248 -5.13 -4.21 -11.96
CA ALA A 248 -6.24 -3.31 -11.63
C ALA A 248 -6.00 -2.63 -10.27
N GLN A 249 -5.60 -3.41 -9.25
CA GLN A 249 -5.29 -2.87 -7.93
C GLN A 249 -4.14 -1.84 -7.94
N GLN A 250 -3.14 -2.03 -8.82
CA GLN A 250 -1.99 -1.13 -8.95
C GLN A 250 -2.26 0.11 -9.82
N GLN A 251 -3.17 0.01 -10.80
CA GLN A 251 -3.42 1.06 -11.79
C GLN A 251 -4.68 1.89 -11.51
N ALA A 252 -5.55 1.46 -10.59
CA ALA A 252 -6.78 2.16 -10.29
C ALA A 252 -6.53 3.60 -9.78
N MET A 253 -7.39 4.53 -10.20
CA MET A 253 -7.43 5.93 -9.72
C MET A 253 -8.02 6.07 -8.30
N GLY A 254 -8.19 4.94 -7.60
CA GLY A 254 -8.72 4.82 -6.25
C GLY A 254 -8.16 3.57 -5.58
N VAL A 255 -8.61 3.25 -4.37
CA VAL A 255 -8.22 2.06 -3.65
C VAL A 255 -9.16 0.94 -4.04
N LEU A 256 -8.61 -0.07 -4.73
CA LEU A 256 -9.29 -1.32 -5.01
C LEU A 256 -8.86 -2.35 -3.97
N THR A 257 -9.79 -2.73 -3.09
CA THR A 257 -9.60 -3.83 -2.16
C THR A 257 -10.12 -5.11 -2.79
N LEU A 258 -9.44 -6.22 -2.47
CA LEU A 258 -9.75 -7.54 -2.98
C LEU A 258 -10.06 -8.43 -1.78
N ALA A 259 -11.01 -9.36 -1.92
CA ALA A 259 -11.28 -10.30 -0.84
C ALA A 259 -10.04 -11.16 -0.53
N ASP A 260 -9.77 -11.38 0.77
CA ASP A 260 -8.47 -11.82 1.33
C ASP A 260 -7.73 -12.93 0.55
N THR A 261 -8.42 -14.02 0.22
CA THR A 261 -7.75 -15.17 -0.45
C THR A 261 -7.57 -14.94 -1.94
N SER A 262 -8.49 -14.21 -2.58
CA SER A 262 -8.52 -14.05 -4.04
C SER A 262 -7.29 -13.33 -4.60
N ALA A 263 -6.76 -12.35 -3.86
CA ALA A 263 -5.59 -11.59 -4.31
C ALA A 263 -4.31 -12.43 -4.33
N LEU A 264 -4.06 -13.18 -3.25
CA LEU A 264 -2.87 -14.03 -3.15
C LEU A 264 -2.97 -15.23 -4.09
N ASP A 265 -4.15 -15.83 -4.23
CA ASP A 265 -4.38 -16.92 -5.17
C ASP A 265 -4.13 -16.47 -6.62
N ALA A 266 -4.63 -15.28 -7.00
CA ALA A 266 -4.35 -14.68 -8.30
C ALA A 266 -2.84 -14.43 -8.50
N SER A 267 -2.15 -13.99 -7.45
CA SER A 267 -0.71 -13.70 -7.49
C SER A 267 0.12 -14.97 -7.68
N GLN A 268 -0.23 -16.03 -6.97
CA GLN A 268 0.39 -17.35 -7.13
C GLN A 268 0.14 -17.89 -8.53
N ALA A 269 -1.12 -17.90 -9.00
CA ALA A 269 -1.48 -18.39 -10.33
C ALA A 269 -0.76 -17.62 -11.45
N ARG A 270 -0.63 -16.30 -11.31
CA ARG A 270 0.14 -15.47 -12.25
C ARG A 270 1.62 -15.84 -12.25
N CYS A 271 2.22 -16.06 -11.08
CA CYS A 271 3.63 -16.46 -10.97
C CYS A 271 3.88 -17.84 -11.59
N THR A 272 3.02 -18.81 -11.33
CA THR A 272 3.09 -20.15 -11.93
C THR A 272 3.00 -20.08 -13.45
N ALA A 273 2.03 -19.35 -13.99
CA ALA A 273 1.86 -19.18 -15.44
C ALA A 273 3.06 -18.49 -16.11
N LEU A 274 3.73 -17.56 -15.42
CA LEU A 274 4.95 -16.93 -15.91
C LEU A 274 6.14 -17.90 -15.91
N ALA A 275 6.29 -18.70 -14.86
CA ALA A 275 7.35 -19.70 -14.76
C ALA A 275 7.22 -20.79 -15.85
N GLU A 276 6.01 -21.19 -16.22
CA GLU A 276 5.77 -22.16 -17.31
C GLU A 276 6.10 -21.60 -18.70
N ARG A 277 6.03 -20.27 -18.89
CA ARG A 277 6.31 -19.60 -20.17
C ARG A 277 7.78 -19.34 -20.41
N LEU A 278 8.59 -19.26 -19.35
CA LEU A 278 10.04 -19.03 -19.45
C LEU A 278 10.74 -20.40 -19.53
N PRO A 279 11.28 -20.80 -20.70
CA PRO A 279 12.06 -22.02 -20.78
C PRO A 279 13.30 -21.86 -19.89
N SER A 280 13.66 -22.93 -19.17
CA SER A 280 14.73 -23.02 -18.16
C SER A 280 16.16 -22.78 -18.67
N ALA A 281 16.34 -22.07 -19.80
CA ALA A 281 17.57 -21.96 -20.56
C ALA A 281 18.19 -20.55 -20.60
N GLU A 282 17.52 -19.52 -20.07
CA GLU A 282 18.17 -18.22 -19.87
C GLU A 282 18.73 -18.11 -18.45
N PRO A 283 19.92 -17.52 -18.25
CA PRO A 283 20.44 -17.28 -16.92
C PRO A 283 19.38 -16.48 -16.17
N GLU A 284 18.89 -17.02 -15.04
CA GLU A 284 17.91 -16.33 -14.20
C GLU A 284 18.38 -14.89 -14.01
N GLU A 285 17.64 -13.92 -14.56
CA GLU A 285 17.86 -12.53 -14.21
C GLU A 285 17.92 -12.46 -12.69
N PRO A 286 18.93 -11.76 -12.11
CA PRO A 286 19.09 -11.73 -10.68
C PRO A 286 17.78 -11.28 -10.03
N ARG A 287 17.22 -12.16 -9.20
CA ARG A 287 15.94 -11.98 -8.52
C ARG A 287 15.96 -10.60 -7.86
N SER A 288 15.01 -9.74 -8.25
CA SER A 288 14.97 -8.35 -7.79
C SER A 288 13.71 -8.07 -6.99
N TRP A 289 13.83 -7.23 -5.96
CA TRP A 289 12.69 -6.77 -5.16
C TRP A 289 11.64 -6.02 -6.01
N SER A 290 12.08 -5.38 -7.10
CA SER A 290 11.20 -4.79 -8.11
C SER A 290 10.32 -5.83 -8.80
N TRP A 291 10.85 -7.01 -9.11
CA TRP A 291 10.04 -8.13 -9.62
C TRP A 291 9.09 -8.67 -8.54
N VAL A 292 9.59 -8.88 -7.32
CA VAL A 292 8.77 -9.36 -6.18
C VAL A 292 7.53 -8.49 -5.94
N ARG A 293 7.71 -7.16 -5.85
CA ARG A 293 6.59 -6.22 -5.68
C ARG A 293 5.62 -6.25 -6.86
N ARG A 294 6.10 -6.39 -8.10
CA ARG A 294 5.19 -6.47 -9.26
C ARG A 294 4.28 -7.69 -9.18
N GLN A 295 4.75 -8.79 -8.57
CA GLN A 295 4.00 -10.03 -8.48
C GLN A 295 2.99 -10.07 -7.33
N LEU A 296 3.29 -9.46 -6.19
CA LEU A 296 2.45 -9.54 -5.00
C LEU A 296 1.28 -8.52 -5.00
N PRO A 297 0.22 -8.77 -4.22
CA PRO A 297 -0.81 -7.78 -3.93
C PRO A 297 -0.24 -6.56 -3.17
N LEU A 298 -0.90 -5.41 -3.28
CA LEU A 298 -0.42 -4.17 -2.67
C LEU A 298 -0.30 -4.25 -1.14
N ALA A 299 -1.13 -5.03 -0.46
CA ALA A 299 -1.06 -5.24 0.99
C ALA A 299 0.28 -5.84 1.46
N TRP A 300 1.02 -6.52 0.57
CA TRP A 300 2.34 -7.10 0.88
C TRP A 300 3.50 -6.11 0.69
N HIS A 301 3.28 -4.99 0.00
CA HIS A 301 4.33 -4.03 -0.30
C HIS A 301 4.99 -3.39 0.94
N PRO A 302 4.29 -3.09 2.06
CA PRO A 302 4.96 -2.52 3.25
C PRO A 302 6.01 -3.47 3.82
N LEU A 303 5.75 -4.78 3.73
CA LEU A 303 6.69 -5.80 4.15
C LEU A 303 7.89 -5.84 3.20
N CYS A 304 7.65 -5.87 1.89
CA CYS A 304 8.69 -5.85 0.87
C CYS A 304 9.61 -4.63 1.01
N GLU A 305 9.08 -3.42 1.22
CA GLU A 305 9.88 -2.20 1.39
C GLU A 305 10.81 -2.27 2.62
N GLN A 306 10.38 -2.93 3.70
CA GLN A 306 11.18 -3.06 4.91
C GLN A 306 12.25 -4.15 4.80
N LEU A 307 11.94 -5.24 4.09
CA LEU A 307 12.86 -6.36 3.89
C LEU A 307 13.91 -6.08 2.80
N GLU A 308 13.57 -5.33 1.76
CA GLU A 308 14.47 -4.99 0.65
C GLU A 308 15.78 -4.34 1.10
N ARG A 309 15.75 -3.58 2.19
CA ARG A 309 16.94 -2.93 2.76
C ARG A 309 17.86 -3.88 3.53
N ARG A 310 17.43 -5.11 3.79
CA ARG A 310 18.06 -6.03 4.74
C ARG A 310 18.38 -7.40 4.14
N LEU A 311 17.64 -7.83 3.12
CA LEU A 311 17.71 -9.17 2.56
C LEU A 311 17.78 -9.12 1.03
N SER A 312 18.37 -10.16 0.45
CA SER A 312 18.21 -10.48 -0.97
C SER A 312 16.73 -10.72 -1.31
N ALA A 313 16.38 -10.58 -2.59
CA ALA A 313 15.03 -10.87 -3.04
C ALA A 313 14.68 -12.35 -2.79
N PRO A 314 13.51 -12.65 -2.20
CA PRO A 314 13.07 -14.02 -1.92
C PRO A 314 12.60 -14.77 -3.16
N ASP A 315 12.46 -16.09 -2.98
CA ASP A 315 11.64 -16.95 -3.83
C ASP A 315 10.17 -16.69 -3.54
N LEU A 316 9.39 -16.46 -4.60
CA LEU A 316 7.95 -16.30 -4.49
C LEU A 316 7.25 -17.66 -4.55
N PHE A 317 6.23 -17.83 -3.70
CA PHE A 317 5.35 -19.01 -3.71
C PHE A 317 6.13 -20.33 -3.70
N HIS A 318 7.09 -20.45 -2.78
CA HIS A 318 7.95 -21.61 -2.67
C HIS A 318 7.17 -22.83 -2.17
N HIS A 319 7.22 -23.91 -2.95
CA HIS A 319 6.63 -25.20 -2.63
C HIS A 319 7.65 -26.13 -1.98
N PHE A 320 7.18 -26.92 -1.01
CA PHE A 320 8.02 -27.86 -0.27
C PHE A 320 7.65 -29.29 -0.62
N ALA A 321 8.64 -30.11 -0.96
CA ALA A 321 8.40 -31.50 -1.35
C ALA A 321 7.71 -32.29 -0.22
N GLY A 322 6.55 -32.87 -0.52
CA GLY A 322 5.75 -33.65 0.43
C GLY A 322 4.84 -32.82 1.35
N TYR A 323 4.70 -31.52 1.10
CA TYR A 323 3.87 -30.61 1.89
C TYR A 323 2.90 -29.85 0.97
N GLU A 324 1.71 -29.57 1.49
CA GLU A 324 0.68 -28.79 0.77
C GLU A 324 0.83 -27.28 1.00
N GLY A 325 1.56 -26.88 2.06
CA GLY A 325 1.77 -25.46 2.37
C GLY A 325 2.69 -24.77 1.36
N VAL A 326 2.47 -23.47 1.19
CA VAL A 326 3.28 -22.59 0.32
C VAL A 326 3.78 -21.41 1.14
N ALA A 327 5.07 -21.12 1.04
CA ALA A 327 5.63 -19.88 1.57
C ALA A 327 5.53 -18.78 0.50
N VAL A 328 4.82 -17.69 0.80
CA VAL A 328 4.66 -16.56 -0.13
C VAL A 328 6.01 -15.93 -0.46
N LEU A 329 6.85 -15.75 0.56
CA LEU A 329 8.26 -15.34 0.43
C LEU A 329 9.14 -16.41 1.08
N ALA A 330 10.21 -16.86 0.41
CA ALA A 330 11.14 -17.82 0.99
C ALA A 330 12.61 -17.46 0.71
N TRP A 331 13.47 -17.81 1.66
CA TRP A 331 14.93 -17.80 1.53
C TRP A 331 15.44 -19.22 1.85
N PRO A 332 15.43 -20.14 0.86
CA PRO A 332 15.76 -21.54 1.08
C PRO A 332 17.14 -21.80 1.67
N GLU A 333 18.12 -20.99 1.27
CA GLU A 333 19.48 -20.98 1.81
C GLU A 333 19.54 -20.73 3.32
N HIS A 334 18.50 -20.09 3.88
CA HIS A 334 18.36 -19.78 5.29
C HIS A 334 17.29 -20.61 6.00
N ARG A 335 16.55 -21.45 5.26
CA ARG A 335 15.37 -22.18 5.75
C ARG A 335 14.35 -21.27 6.44
N ARG A 336 14.08 -20.13 5.81
CA ARG A 336 13.19 -19.09 6.31
C ARG A 336 12.10 -18.79 5.31
N GLY A 337 10.89 -18.51 5.79
CA GLY A 337 9.80 -18.10 4.91
C GLY A 337 8.73 -17.28 5.61
N ILE A 338 7.98 -16.53 4.81
CA ILE A 338 6.80 -15.79 5.25
C ILE A 338 5.59 -16.39 4.56
N VAL A 339 4.58 -16.72 5.36
CA VAL A 339 3.29 -17.28 4.94
C VAL A 339 2.18 -16.27 5.09
N ALA A 340 1.06 -16.51 4.41
CA ALA A 340 -0.11 -15.66 4.52
C ALA A 340 -0.80 -15.83 5.88
N THR A 341 -1.07 -17.09 6.28
CA THR A 341 -1.82 -17.41 7.50
C THR A 341 -1.09 -18.40 8.41
N GLU A 342 -1.49 -18.49 9.68
CA GLU A 342 -1.00 -19.53 10.59
C GLU A 342 -1.49 -20.94 10.17
N GLU A 343 -2.61 -21.03 9.44
CA GLU A 343 -3.08 -22.30 8.90
C GLU A 343 -2.16 -22.82 7.80
N ASP A 344 -1.63 -21.95 6.95
CA ASP A 344 -0.64 -22.32 5.94
C ASP A 344 0.67 -22.76 6.59
N ARG A 345 1.06 -22.08 7.68
CA ARG A 345 2.23 -22.46 8.48
C ARG A 345 2.14 -23.90 8.97
N ALA A 346 0.97 -24.35 9.40
CA ALA A 346 0.77 -25.70 9.93
C ALA A 346 0.95 -26.80 8.87
N LYS A 347 0.89 -26.44 7.57
CA LYS A 347 1.04 -27.35 6.43
C LYS A 347 2.47 -27.41 5.88
N LEU A 348 3.43 -26.79 6.56
CA LEU A 348 4.81 -26.64 6.11
C LEU A 348 5.80 -27.51 6.90
N PRO A 349 7.00 -27.78 6.35
CA PRO A 349 7.99 -28.65 6.98
C PRO A 349 8.48 -28.17 8.34
N GLU A 350 8.74 -29.13 9.22
CA GLU A 350 9.52 -28.90 10.44
C GLU A 350 10.97 -28.52 10.11
N GLY A 351 11.61 -27.73 11.00
CA GLY A 351 13.00 -27.31 10.84
C GLY A 351 13.23 -26.10 9.94
N TRP A 352 12.15 -25.49 9.45
CA TRP A 352 12.13 -24.15 8.88
C TRP A 352 11.58 -23.14 9.88
N ASP A 353 12.00 -21.88 9.74
CA ASP A 353 11.48 -20.78 10.52
C ASP A 353 10.48 -19.99 9.67
N PHE A 354 9.20 -20.11 10.03
CA PHE A 354 8.08 -19.51 9.30
C PHE A 354 7.37 -18.46 10.15
N TRP A 355 7.00 -17.36 9.49
CA TRP A 355 6.29 -16.24 10.10
C TRP A 355 5.12 -15.79 9.24
N THR A 356 4.12 -15.19 9.85
CA THR A 356 3.07 -14.47 9.11
C THR A 356 3.50 -13.04 8.80
N MET A 357 3.00 -12.46 7.71
CA MET A 357 3.24 -11.05 7.36
C MET A 357 3.04 -10.10 8.56
N ARG A 358 1.92 -10.25 9.26
CA ARG A 358 1.59 -9.44 10.45
C ARG A 358 2.65 -9.57 11.54
N SER A 359 3.09 -10.79 11.86
CA SER A 359 4.10 -11.00 12.91
C SER A 359 5.44 -10.35 12.57
N VAL A 360 5.82 -10.32 11.29
CA VAL A 360 7.05 -9.66 10.85
C VAL A 360 6.90 -8.14 10.91
N LEU A 361 5.79 -7.58 10.41
CA LEU A 361 5.53 -6.14 10.44
C LEU A 361 5.48 -5.59 11.88
N GLU A 362 4.82 -6.30 12.80
CA GLU A 362 4.78 -5.94 14.22
C GLU A 362 6.17 -6.00 14.88
N SER A 363 7.05 -6.91 14.43
CA SER A 363 8.42 -7.03 14.94
C SER A 363 9.39 -5.99 14.37
N LEU A 364 9.09 -5.46 13.18
CA LEU A 364 9.89 -4.43 12.51
C LEU A 364 9.46 -3.00 12.89
N GLY A 365 8.27 -2.86 13.49
CA GLY A 365 7.66 -1.63 13.98
C GLY A 365 8.17 -1.20 15.34
#